data_AF-A0AA88WSW0-F1
#
_entry.id   AF-A0AA88WSW0-F1
#
_cell.length_a   1.000
_cell.length_b   1.000
_cell.length_c   1.000
_cell.angle_alpha   90.00
_cell.angle_beta   90.00
_cell.angle_gamma   90.00
#
_symmetry.space_group_name_H-M   'P 1'
#
loop_
_entity.id
_entity.type
_entity.pdbx_description
1 polymer ?
#
loop_
_entity_poly.entity_id
_entity_poly.type
_entity_poly.pdbx_seq_one_letter_code
_entity_poly.pdbx_strand_id
1 'polypeptide(L)'
;MGRMENLWGKDRLEFRPDRWFVEPNEGKRGELKKESLFKFPVFQAGPRVCLGKELALIQMKYVVASILKRGATPDRSHGRRVQGHGPLETTTHGQMSLKI
;
A
#
# COMPACT_ATOMS: atom_id res chain seq x y z
N MET A 1 5.08 -6.72 11.37
CA MET A 1 4.34 -7.80 10.66
C MET A 1 4.31 -7.68 9.15
N GLY A 2 4.15 -6.49 8.55
CA GLY A 2 4.00 -6.33 7.09
C GLY A 2 5.15 -6.78 6.19
N ARG A 3 6.32 -7.16 6.73
CA ARG A 3 7.48 -7.69 5.98
C ARG A 3 7.84 -9.14 6.35
N MET A 4 7.04 -9.80 7.19
CA MET A 4 7.34 -11.15 7.65
C MET A 4 6.94 -12.18 6.59
N GLU A 5 7.89 -13.03 6.20
CA GLU A 5 7.73 -13.99 5.11
C GLU A 5 6.70 -15.07 5.43
N ASN A 6 6.64 -15.51 6.69
CA ASN A 6 5.66 -16.49 7.16
C ASN A 6 4.20 -16.06 6.98
N LEU A 7 3.90 -14.76 7.03
CA LEU A 7 2.54 -14.22 6.88
C LEU A 7 2.21 -13.83 5.43
N TRP A 8 3.20 -13.37 4.67
CA TRP A 8 2.99 -12.70 3.39
C TRP A 8 3.57 -13.44 2.19
N GLY A 9 4.34 -14.52 2.42
CA GLY A 9 5.01 -15.28 1.37
C GLY A 9 6.34 -14.67 0.95
N LYS A 10 7.02 -15.33 0.01
CA LYS A 10 8.34 -14.94 -0.52
C LYS A 10 8.32 -13.53 -1.15
N ASP A 11 7.20 -13.19 -1.76
CA ASP A 11 6.90 -11.95 -2.48
C ASP A 11 6.47 -10.78 -1.58
N ARG A 12 6.65 -10.87 -0.26
CA ARG A 12 6.32 -9.82 0.73
C ARG A 12 6.95 -8.44 0.48
N LEU A 13 8.04 -8.39 -0.27
CA LEU A 13 8.78 -7.15 -0.59
C LEU A 13 8.34 -6.55 -1.94
N GLU A 14 7.52 -7.25 -2.70
CA GLU A 14 7.04 -6.81 -3.99
C GLU A 14 5.71 -6.05 -3.85
N PHE A 15 5.58 -4.95 -4.59
CA PHE A 15 4.32 -4.24 -4.68
C PHE A 15 3.35 -5.00 -5.58
N ARG A 16 2.41 -5.74 -4.96
CA ARG A 16 1.39 -6.56 -5.64
C ARG A 16 -0.03 -6.14 -5.25
N PRO A 17 -0.68 -5.23 -5.99
CA PRO A 17 -2.06 -4.81 -5.73
C PRO A 17 -3.06 -5.96 -5.72
N ASP A 18 -2.86 -6.96 -6.58
CA ASP A 18 -3.77 -8.10 -6.75
C ASP A 18 -3.95 -8.92 -5.46
N ARG A 19 -2.99 -8.86 -4.54
CA ARG A 19 -3.04 -9.54 -3.22
C ARG A 19 -4.30 -9.22 -2.42
N TRP A 20 -4.88 -8.04 -2.65
CA TRP A 20 -6.03 -7.53 -1.91
C TRP A 20 -7.37 -7.89 -2.55
N PHE A 21 -7.39 -8.66 -3.63
CA PHE A 21 -8.60 -9.13 -4.29
C PHE A 21 -8.80 -10.63 -4.08
N VAL A 22 -10.06 -11.06 -4.08
CA VAL A 22 -10.41 -12.49 -4.12
C VAL A 22 -10.06 -13.02 -5.51
N GLU A 23 -9.53 -14.25 -5.58
CA GLU A 23 -9.25 -14.89 -6.86
C GLU A 23 -10.52 -14.95 -7.73
N PRO A 24 -10.39 -14.75 -9.05
CA PRO A 24 -11.55 -14.75 -9.93
C PRO A 24 -12.16 -16.16 -9.99
N ASN A 25 -13.22 -16.39 -9.22
CA ASN A 25 -14.08 -17.56 -9.38
C ASN A 25 -15.15 -17.19 -10.42
N GLU A 26 -15.35 -18.07 -11.41
CA GLU A 26 -16.29 -17.99 -12.54
C GLU A 26 -17.43 -16.95 -12.44
N GLY A 27 -17.12 -15.66 -12.64
CA GLY A 27 -18.11 -14.57 -12.72
C GLY A 27 -17.93 -13.40 -11.74
N LYS A 28 -17.07 -13.47 -10.71
CA LYS A 28 -16.83 -12.34 -9.79
C LYS A 28 -15.39 -11.83 -9.86
N ARG A 29 -15.13 -10.80 -10.67
CA ARG A 29 -13.86 -10.05 -10.64
C ARG A 29 -13.98 -8.85 -9.70
N GLY A 30 -12.96 -8.65 -8.86
CA GLY A 30 -12.75 -7.38 -8.16
C GLY A 30 -13.33 -7.26 -6.75
N GLU A 31 -13.77 -8.36 -6.13
CA GLU A 31 -14.16 -8.32 -4.71
C GLU A 31 -12.92 -8.15 -3.82
N LEU A 32 -12.96 -7.20 -2.88
CA LEU A 32 -11.87 -6.95 -1.95
C LEU A 32 -11.80 -8.08 -0.91
N LYS A 33 -10.61 -8.66 -0.77
CA LYS A 33 -10.31 -9.63 0.26
C LYS A 33 -10.35 -8.95 1.63
N LYS A 34 -11.21 -9.45 2.52
CA LYS A 34 -11.23 -9.05 3.94
C LYS A 34 -10.06 -9.70 4.67
N GLU A 35 -8.93 -9.00 4.71
CA GLU A 35 -7.75 -9.44 5.47
C GLU A 35 -7.86 -9.04 6.94
N SER A 36 -7.32 -9.86 7.84
CA SER A 36 -7.36 -9.57 9.29
C SER A 36 -6.56 -8.31 9.63
N LEU A 37 -7.14 -7.43 10.46
CA LEU A 37 -6.45 -6.23 10.98
C LEU A 37 -5.21 -6.60 11.81
N PHE A 38 -5.20 -7.77 12.44
CA PHE A 38 -4.04 -8.25 13.18
C PHE A 38 -2.91 -8.71 12.25
N LYS A 39 -3.23 -9.20 11.05
CA LYS A 39 -2.24 -9.56 10.03
C LYS A 39 -1.68 -8.33 9.33
N PHE A 40 -2.50 -7.30 9.12
CA PHE A 40 -2.10 -6.01 8.52
C PHE A 40 -2.39 -4.81 9.44
N PRO A 41 -1.62 -4.62 10.53
CA PRO A 41 -1.91 -3.64 11.57
C PRO A 41 -1.34 -2.24 11.28
N VAL A 42 -1.39 -1.76 10.04
CA VAL A 42 -0.86 -0.42 9.68
C VAL A 42 -1.60 0.69 10.44
N PHE A 43 -2.89 0.48 10.69
CA PHE A 43 -3.74 1.36 11.50
C PHE A 43 -4.06 0.77 12.89
N GLN A 44 -3.22 -0.15 13.40
CA GLN A 44 -3.52 -0.97 14.58
C GLN A 44 -4.77 -1.87 14.40
N ALA A 45 -5.12 -2.62 15.44
CA ALA A 45 -6.28 -3.51 15.47
C ALA A 45 -7.00 -3.45 16.84
N GLY A 46 -8.26 -3.92 16.88
CA GLY A 46 -9.05 -3.96 18.11
C GLY A 46 -9.54 -2.58 18.59
N PRO A 47 -9.86 -2.42 19.88
CA PRO A 47 -10.42 -1.18 20.45
C PRO A 47 -9.52 0.06 20.30
N ARG A 48 -8.23 -0.14 20.04
CA ARG A 48 -7.22 0.91 19.83
C ARG A 48 -6.88 1.12 18.35
N VAL A 49 -7.74 0.67 17.44
CA VAL A 49 -7.61 0.99 16.01
C VAL A 49 -7.55 2.50 15.81
N CYS A 50 -6.70 2.95 14.88
CA CYS A 50 -6.55 4.36 14.57
C CYS A 50 -7.91 4.96 14.18
N LEU A 51 -8.35 5.98 14.92
CA LEU A 51 -9.60 6.69 14.66
C LEU A 51 -9.61 7.32 13.24
N GLY A 52 -8.44 7.73 12.75
CA GLY A 52 -8.25 8.33 11.44
C GLY A 52 -8.12 7.33 10.28
N LYS A 53 -8.30 6.02 10.50
CA LYS A 53 -8.11 4.99 9.46
C LYS A 53 -8.92 5.27 8.20
N GLU A 54 -10.22 5.50 8.35
CA GLU A 54 -11.11 5.68 7.19
C GLU A 54 -10.81 6.99 6.45
N LEU A 55 -10.51 8.06 7.19
CA LEU A 55 -10.10 9.34 6.61
C LEU A 55 -8.80 9.20 5.80
N ALA A 56 -7.79 8.54 6.35
CA ALA A 56 -6.52 8.29 5.66
C ALA A 56 -6.73 7.47 4.37
N LEU A 57 -7.58 6.44 4.42
CA LEU A 57 -7.93 5.65 3.23
C LEU A 57 -8.63 6.48 2.15
N ILE A 58 -9.54 7.38 2.54
CA ILE A 58 -10.22 8.29 1.61
C ILE A 58 -9.23 9.26 0.96
N GLN A 59 -8.36 9.87 1.75
CA GLN A 59 -7.33 10.79 1.25
C GLN A 59 -6.39 10.10 0.27
N MET A 60 -5.91 8.89 0.59
CA MET A 60 -5.07 8.12 -0.34
C MET A 60 -5.77 7.80 -1.65
N LYS A 61 -7.05 7.36 -1.61
CA LYS A 61 -7.84 7.12 -2.82
C LYS A 61 -7.98 8.38 -3.68
N TYR A 62 -8.22 9.52 -3.05
CA TYR A 62 -8.31 10.80 -3.75
C TYR A 62 -7.01 11.19 -4.45
N VAL A 63 -5.87 11.03 -3.77
CA VAL A 63 -4.54 11.28 -4.35
C VAL A 63 -4.29 10.35 -5.53
N VAL A 64 -4.53 9.04 -5.38
CA VAL A 64 -4.35 8.05 -6.46
C VAL A 64 -5.24 8.38 -7.66
N ALA A 65 -6.52 8.66 -7.44
CA ALA A 65 -7.46 9.04 -8.50
C ALA A 65 -7.03 10.34 -9.21
N SER A 66 -6.52 11.32 -8.46
CA SER A 66 -6.03 12.59 -9.00
C SER A 66 -4.80 12.41 -9.88
N ILE A 67 -3.86 11.53 -9.48
CA ILE A 67 -2.68 11.19 -10.27
C ILE A 67 -3.09 10.48 -11.57
N LEU A 68 -3.95 9.45 -11.46
CA LEU A 68 -4.43 8.70 -12.62
C LEU A 68 -5.18 9.59 -13.62
N LYS A 69 -6.02 10.51 -13.13
CA LYS A 69 -6.75 11.46 -13.98
C LYS A 69 -5.83 12.41 -14.76
N ARG A 70 -4.70 12.81 -14.18
CA ARG A 70 -3.77 13.79 -14.79
C ARG A 70 -2.79 13.16 -15.78
N GLY A 71 -2.79 11.83 -15.96
CA GLY A 71 -1.88 11.15 -16.88
C GLY A 71 -0.40 11.22 -16.50
N ALA A 72 -0.08 11.76 -15.32
CA ALA A 72 1.28 11.82 -14.81
C ALA A 72 1.73 10.41 -14.41
N THR A 73 2.32 9.69 -15.35
CA THR A 73 3.04 8.46 -15.03
C THR A 73 4.24 8.84 -14.17
N PRO A 74 4.41 8.23 -12.97
CA PRO A 74 5.63 8.40 -12.22
C PRO A 74 6.78 7.90 -13.09
N ASP A 75 7.76 8.76 -13.36
CA ASP A 75 8.95 8.38 -14.11
C ASP A 75 9.64 7.19 -13.43
N ARG A 76 9.62 6.04 -14.11
CA ARG A 76 10.22 4.78 -13.66
C ARG A 76 11.72 4.69 -13.98
N SER A 77 12.29 5.68 -14.66
CA SER A 77 13.71 5.67 -15.06
C SER A 77 14.67 5.60 -13.86
N HIS A 78 14.24 6.06 -12.69
CA HIS A 78 15.00 5.99 -11.44
C HIS A 78 14.29 5.07 -10.45
N GLY A 79 14.66 3.80 -10.43
CA GLY A 79 14.23 2.83 -9.41
C GLY A 79 14.71 3.25 -8.02
N ARG A 80 13.94 4.12 -7.34
CA ARG A 80 14.22 4.55 -5.97
C ARG A 80 14.00 3.39 -5.02
N ARG A 81 15.10 2.71 -4.64
CA ARG A 81 15.09 1.73 -3.56
C ARG A 81 14.93 2.48 -2.24
N VAL A 82 13.77 2.33 -1.60
CA VAL A 82 13.58 2.82 -0.22
C VAL A 82 14.35 1.90 0.71
N GLN A 83 15.53 2.32 1.15
CA GLN A 83 16.31 1.59 2.15
C GLN A 83 15.82 2.03 3.53
N GLY A 84 15.29 1.11 4.32
CA GLY A 84 14.97 1.37 5.73
C GLY A 84 16.24 1.23 6.56
N HIS A 85 16.80 2.35 7.02
CA HIS A 85 17.87 2.36 8.00
C HIS A 85 17.26 2.67 9.37
N GLY A 86 17.15 1.66 10.23
CA GLY A 86 16.75 1.84 11.63
C GLY A 86 15.24 1.77 11.94
N PRO A 87 14.87 1.74 13.23
CA PRO A 87 13.52 1.42 13.70
C PRO A 87 12.47 2.51 13.42
N LEU A 88 12.86 3.72 13.00
CA LEU A 88 11.94 4.85 12.80
C LEU A 88 12.17 5.65 11.50
N GLU A 89 13.13 5.27 10.65
CA GLU A 89 13.43 6.06 9.44
C GLU A 89 13.34 5.23 8.16
N THR A 90 12.41 5.62 7.29
CA THR A 90 12.46 5.29 5.86
C THR A 90 12.83 6.54 5.10
N THR A 91 14.13 6.76 4.89
CA THR A 91 14.60 7.89 4.09
C THR A 91 14.45 7.53 2.61
N THR A 92 13.46 8.14 1.95
CA THR A 92 13.40 8.17 0.49
C THR A 92 14.43 9.19 0.00
N HIS A 93 15.64 8.75 -0.37
CA HIS A 93 16.54 9.60 -1.15
C HIS A 93 15.95 9.77 -2.56
N GLY A 94 15.31 10.91 -2.78
CA GLY A 94 14.72 11.29 -4.06
C GLY A 94 13.30 11.82 -3.88
N GLN A 95 13.19 13.14 -3.88
CA GLN A 95 11.93 13.88 -3.82
C GLN A 95 11.01 13.41 -4.97
N MET A 96 9.77 13.05 -4.63
CA MET A 96 8.71 12.86 -5.61
C MET A 96 8.28 14.24 -6.10
N SER A 97 9.01 14.78 -7.08
CA SER A 97 8.70 16.08 -7.67
C SER A 97 7.48 15.93 -8.59
N LEU A 98 6.31 16.27 -8.07
CA LEU A 98 5.10 16.43 -8.87
C LEU A 98 5.26 17.76 -9.64
N LYS A 99 5.54 17.69 -10.95
CA LYS A 99 5.44 18.88 -11.80
C LYS A 99 3.95 19.14 -12.03
N ILE A 100 3.44 20.21 -11.41
CA ILE A 100 2.06 20.71 -11.57
C ILE A 100 2.02 21.62 -12.79
#